data_AF-A0A973KZB5-F1
#
_entry.id   AF-A0A973KZB5-F1
#
_cell.length_a   1.000
_cell.length_b   1.000
_cell.length_c   1.000
_cell.angle_alpha   90.00
_cell.angle_beta   90.00
_cell.angle_gamma   90.00
#
_symmetry.space_group_name_H-M   'P 1'
#
loop_
_entity.id
_entity.type
_entity.pdbx_description
1 polymer ?
#
loop_
_entity_poly.entity_id
_entity_poly.type
_entity_poly.pdbx_seq_one_letter_code
_entity_poly.pdbx_strand_id
1 'polypeptide(L)'
;MDLFTRSWAALRAAVASLAAEDYARPSGCTGWLVRDLVCHLVIDAQDVLITLATPESAGPTRDAVTYWEVSAAPPSGDDPLDALTVRLAAAYQDPALLAFHLDDVGSAAGRAARLA
;
A
#
# COMPACT_ATOMS: atom_id res chain seq x y z
N MET A 1 15.08 1.03 10.19
CA MET A 1 14.38 2.04 9.35
C MET A 1 15.06 2.37 8.02
N ASP A 2 16.36 2.13 7.83
CA ASP A 2 17.04 2.42 6.55
C ASP A 2 16.43 1.66 5.35
N LEU A 3 16.28 0.33 5.48
CA LEU A 3 15.68 -0.49 4.43
C LEU A 3 14.26 -0.04 4.06
N PHE A 4 13.41 0.21 5.07
CA PHE A 4 12.07 0.75 4.84
C PHE A 4 12.13 2.08 4.08
N THR A 5 12.92 3.04 4.57
CA THR A 5 13.03 4.37 3.97
C THR A 5 13.47 4.30 2.51
N ARG A 6 14.48 3.48 2.21
CA ARG A 6 15.01 3.30 0.85
C ARG A 6 13.99 2.65 -0.07
N SER A 7 13.38 1.54 0.36
CA SER A 7 12.37 0.83 -0.43
C SER A 7 11.12 1.68 -0.66
N TRP A 8 10.64 2.37 0.38
CA TRP A 8 9.45 3.22 0.31
C TRP A 8 9.66 4.43 -0.62
N ALA A 9 10.84 5.07 -0.55
CA ALA A 9 11.19 6.15 -1.47
C ALA A 9 11.27 5.66 -2.92
N ALA A 10 11.87 4.47 -3.16
CA ALA A 10 11.94 3.89 -4.50
C ALA A 10 10.55 3.56 -5.06
N LEU A 11 9.65 3.02 -4.24
CA LEU A 11 8.29 2.69 -4.65
C LEU A 11 7.50 3.94 -5.04
N ARG A 12 7.56 5.01 -4.22
CA ARG A 12 6.95 6.30 -4.53
C ARG A 12 7.51 6.91 -5.81
N ALA A 13 8.83 6.87 -5.99
CA ALA A 13 9.47 7.36 -7.19
C ALA A 13 9.04 6.59 -8.45
N ALA A 14 8.86 5.26 -8.33
CA ALA A 14 8.34 4.44 -9.42
C ALA A 14 6.92 4.87 -9.81
N VAL A 15 6.03 5.07 -8.84
CA VAL A 15 4.66 5.55 -9.11
C VAL A 15 4.67 6.96 -9.73
N ALA A 16 5.50 7.87 -9.23
CA ALA A 16 5.63 9.23 -9.76
C ALA A 16 6.15 9.27 -11.21
N SER A 17 6.77 8.20 -11.70
CA SER A 17 7.29 8.08 -13.06
C SER A 17 6.30 7.48 -14.08
N LEU A 18 5.14 7.00 -13.61
CA LEU A 18 4.13 6.39 -14.47
C LEU A 18 3.44 7.42 -15.37
N ALA A 19 3.14 7.03 -16.61
CA ALA A 19 2.26 7.79 -17.47
C ALA A 19 0.78 7.48 -17.11
N ALA A 20 -0.14 8.38 -17.45
CA ALA A 20 -1.56 8.21 -17.10
C ALA A 20 -2.17 6.92 -17.69
N GLU A 21 -1.75 6.55 -18.90
CA GLU A 21 -2.15 5.32 -19.59
C GLU A 21 -1.69 4.04 -18.88
N ASP A 22 -0.61 4.10 -18.10
CA ASP A 22 -0.09 2.92 -17.41
C ASP A 22 -1.04 2.44 -16.31
N TYR A 23 -1.81 3.35 -15.71
CA TYR A 23 -2.75 3.05 -14.62
C TYR A 23 -3.86 2.08 -15.03
N ALA A 24 -4.19 2.02 -16.33
CA ALA A 24 -5.19 1.11 -16.88
C ALA A 24 -4.61 -0.25 -17.31
N ARG A 25 -3.29 -0.45 -17.24
CA ARG A 25 -2.63 -1.71 -17.62
C ARG A 25 -2.73 -2.73 -16.49
N PRO A 26 -2.72 -4.03 -16.79
CA PRO A 26 -2.54 -5.07 -15.78
C PRO A 26 -1.25 -4.86 -14.99
N SER A 27 -1.30 -5.07 -13.68
CA SER A 27 -0.13 -5.10 -12.81
C SER A 27 0.47 -6.52 -12.74
N GLY A 28 1.53 -6.68 -11.94
CA GLY A 28 2.06 -8.01 -11.59
C GLY A 28 1.16 -8.78 -10.61
N CYS A 29 0.24 -8.10 -9.91
CA CYS A 29 -0.76 -8.73 -9.07
C CYS A 29 -1.93 -9.20 -9.96
N THR A 30 -2.10 -10.52 -10.07
CA THR A 30 -3.13 -11.12 -10.94
C THR A 30 -4.52 -10.56 -10.62
N GLY A 31 -5.21 -10.05 -11.65
CA GLY A 31 -6.54 -9.46 -11.52
C GLY A 31 -6.57 -7.97 -11.15
N TRP A 32 -5.42 -7.37 -10.84
CA TRP A 32 -5.32 -5.95 -10.50
C TRP A 32 -4.69 -5.14 -11.62
N LEU A 33 -5.26 -3.98 -11.90
CA LEU A 33 -4.64 -2.94 -12.71
C LEU A 33 -3.58 -2.20 -11.89
N VAL A 34 -2.71 -1.46 -12.56
CA VAL A 34 -1.71 -0.61 -11.91
C VAL A 34 -2.37 0.38 -10.93
N ARG A 35 -3.52 0.98 -11.29
CA ARG A 35 -4.26 1.86 -10.35
C ARG A 35 -4.70 1.16 -9.06
N ASP A 36 -5.06 -0.12 -9.14
CA ASP A 36 -5.52 -0.88 -7.98
C ASP A 36 -4.35 -1.12 -7.03
N LEU A 37 -3.19 -1.48 -7.59
CA LEU A 37 -1.94 -1.61 -6.84
C LEU A 37 -1.50 -0.26 -6.24
N VAL A 38 -1.58 0.85 -6.97
CA VAL A 38 -1.24 2.18 -6.44
C VAL A 38 -2.19 2.58 -5.30
N CYS A 39 -3.49 2.29 -5.43
CA CYS A 39 -4.46 2.54 -4.36
C CYS A 39 -4.21 1.67 -3.12
N HIS A 40 -3.74 0.44 -3.29
CA HIS A 40 -3.30 -0.39 -2.17
C HIS A 40 -2.15 0.27 -1.39
N LEU A 41 -1.20 0.91 -2.07
CA LEU A 41 -0.10 1.62 -1.41
C LEU A 41 -0.55 2.84 -0.58
N VAL A 42 -1.69 3.46 -0.94
CA VAL A 42 -2.30 4.50 -0.11
C VAL A 42 -2.75 3.91 1.22
N ILE A 43 -3.39 2.74 1.20
CA ILE A 43 -3.83 2.03 2.39
C ILE A 43 -2.61 1.60 3.21
N ASP A 44 -1.55 1.07 2.58
CA ASP A 44 -0.32 0.69 3.28
C ASP A 44 0.34 1.89 3.99
N ALA A 45 0.33 3.07 3.37
CA ALA A 45 0.84 4.29 4.00
C ALA A 45 0.00 4.69 5.22
N GLN A 46 -1.33 4.51 5.15
CA GLN A 46 -2.23 4.72 6.29
C GLN A 46 -1.95 3.70 7.40
N ASP A 47 -1.72 2.43 7.07
CA ASP A 47 -1.39 1.38 8.03
C ASP A 47 -0.06 1.64 8.75
N VAL A 48 0.94 2.17 8.04
CA VAL A 48 2.20 2.64 8.66
C VAL A 48 1.91 3.75 9.66
N LEU A 49 1.11 4.75 9.28
CA LEU A 49 0.76 5.86 10.18
C LEU A 49 -0.04 5.39 11.40
N ILE A 50 -1.01 4.49 11.22
CA ILE A 50 -1.77 3.87 12.31
C ILE A 50 -0.82 3.14 13.25
N THR A 51 0.03 2.25 12.71
CA THR A 51 1.00 1.47 13.49
C THR A 51 1.87 2.36 14.38
N LEU A 52 2.36 3.48 13.85
CA LEU A 52 3.22 4.41 14.59
C LEU A 52 2.43 5.26 15.60
N ALA A 53 1.14 5.50 15.37
CA ALA A 53 0.28 6.27 16.28
C ALA A 53 -0.37 5.41 17.37
N THR A 54 -0.41 4.09 17.21
CA THR A 54 -1.06 3.15 18.15
C THR A 54 -0.07 2.11 18.68
N PRO A 55 0.90 2.50 19.53
CA PRO A 55 1.88 1.55 20.07
C PRO A 55 1.19 0.51 20.97
N GLU A 56 1.66 -0.74 20.91
CA GLU A 56 1.19 -1.85 21.74
C GLU A 56 2.32 -2.38 22.63
N SER A 57 1.97 -2.75 23.86
CA SER A 57 2.87 -3.29 24.88
C SER A 57 3.04 -4.81 24.81
N ALA A 58 2.07 -5.52 24.21
CA ALA A 58 2.17 -6.95 23.96
C ALA A 58 3.33 -7.27 23.02
N GLY A 59 3.96 -8.43 23.22
CA GLY A 59 5.03 -8.91 22.35
C GLY A 59 4.52 -9.24 20.93
N PRO A 60 5.39 -9.16 19.90
CA PRO A 60 5.01 -9.50 18.53
C PRO A 60 4.63 -10.98 18.40
N THR A 61 3.61 -11.25 17.60
CA THR A 61 3.13 -12.62 17.33
C THR A 61 3.76 -13.24 16.08
N ARG A 62 4.45 -12.44 15.26
CA ARG A 62 5.15 -12.83 14.03
C ARG A 62 6.43 -12.00 13.90
N ASP A 63 7.43 -12.55 13.22
CA ASP A 63 8.63 -11.84 12.76
C ASP A 63 8.67 -11.73 11.23
N ALA A 64 9.75 -11.17 10.68
CA ALA A 64 9.93 -10.97 9.25
C ALA A 64 9.97 -12.28 8.43
N VAL A 65 10.21 -13.43 9.08
CA VAL A 65 10.22 -14.76 8.47
C VAL A 65 8.85 -15.39 8.60
N THR A 66 8.29 -15.47 9.81
CA THR A 66 7.01 -16.12 10.08
C THR A 66 5.81 -15.34 9.54
N TYR A 67 5.97 -14.06 9.21
CA TYR A 67 4.93 -13.26 8.55
C TYR A 67 4.48 -13.88 7.22
N TRP A 68 5.40 -14.53 6.51
CA TRP A 68 5.13 -15.16 5.21
C TRP A 68 4.57 -16.58 5.30
N GLU A 69 4.30 -17.09 6.51
CA GLU A 69 3.61 -18.37 6.68
C GLU A 69 2.17 -18.24 6.20
N VAL A 70 1.94 -18.73 4.98
CA VAL A 70 0.64 -18.69 4.30
C VAL A 70 -0.35 -19.63 5.02
N SER A 71 -1.55 -19.12 5.29
CA SER A 71 -2.67 -19.93 5.76
C SER A 71 -2.97 -21.08 4.79
N ALA A 72 -3.29 -22.26 5.32
CA ALA A 72 -3.70 -23.40 4.49
C ALA A 72 -5.02 -23.16 3.73
N ALA A 73 -5.87 -22.27 4.24
CA ALA A 73 -7.09 -21.83 3.57
C ALA A 73 -6.84 -20.49 2.87
N PRO A 74 -6.96 -20.41 1.53
CA PRO A 74 -6.93 -19.13 0.82
C PRO A 74 -8.15 -18.28 1.21
N PRO A 75 -8.06 -16.94 1.11
CA PRO A 75 -9.22 -16.08 1.28
C PRO A 75 -10.30 -16.42 0.24
N SER A 76 -11.57 -16.41 0.65
CA SER A 76 -12.67 -16.80 -0.25
C SER A 76 -13.04 -15.72 -1.25
N GLY A 77 -12.74 -14.44 -0.96
CA GLY A 77 -13.13 -13.31 -1.79
C GLY A 77 -14.59 -12.86 -1.58
N ASP A 78 -15.28 -13.44 -0.60
CA ASP A 78 -16.70 -13.16 -0.35
C ASP A 78 -16.92 -12.01 0.62
N ASP A 79 -15.88 -11.50 1.28
CA ASP A 79 -16.02 -10.36 2.19
C ASP A 79 -16.28 -9.10 1.36
N PRO A 80 -17.31 -8.29 1.67
CA PRO A 80 -17.53 -7.01 0.99
C PRO A 80 -16.32 -6.08 0.95
N LEU A 81 -15.37 -6.21 1.90
CA LEU A 81 -14.13 -5.45 1.93
C LEU A 81 -13.08 -5.94 0.92
N ASP A 82 -13.16 -7.18 0.43
CA ASP A 82 -12.20 -7.73 -0.53
C ASP A 82 -12.16 -6.93 -1.85
N ALA A 83 -13.28 -6.29 -2.21
CA ALA A 83 -13.39 -5.42 -3.39
C ALA A 83 -13.19 -3.92 -3.09
N LEU A 84 -12.87 -3.53 -1.84
CA LEU A 84 -12.79 -2.12 -1.45
C LEU A 84 -11.68 -1.38 -2.21
N THR A 85 -10.46 -1.93 -2.25
CA THR A 85 -9.31 -1.30 -2.92
C THR A 85 -9.60 -1.00 -4.38
N VAL A 86 -10.15 -1.95 -5.12
CA VAL A 86 -10.48 -1.78 -6.55
C VAL A 86 -11.58 -0.73 -6.75
N ARG A 87 -12.59 -0.69 -5.87
CA ARG A 87 -13.65 0.33 -5.93
C ARG A 87 -13.11 1.74 -5.63
N LEU A 88 -12.26 1.88 -4.63
CA LEU A 88 -11.60 3.15 -4.30
C LEU A 88 -10.70 3.60 -5.45
N ALA A 89 -9.87 2.71 -5.99
CA ALA A 89 -8.99 2.99 -7.13
C ALA A 89 -9.79 3.49 -8.34
N ALA A 90 -10.92 2.85 -8.64
CA ALA A 90 -11.81 3.29 -9.71
C ALA A 90 -12.43 4.67 -9.42
N ALA A 91 -12.77 4.98 -8.17
CA ALA A 91 -13.42 6.24 -7.80
C ALA A 91 -12.54 7.49 -8.05
N TYR A 92 -11.21 7.34 -8.12
CA TYR A 92 -10.33 8.47 -8.45
C TYR A 92 -10.59 9.05 -9.84
N GLN A 93 -10.96 8.22 -10.82
CA GLN A 93 -11.20 8.54 -12.24
C GLN A 93 -9.99 9.15 -12.99
N ASP A 94 -9.34 10.15 -12.41
CA ASP A 94 -8.08 10.76 -12.83
C ASP A 94 -6.89 10.14 -12.07
N PRO A 95 -5.97 9.45 -12.76
CA PRO A 95 -4.76 8.88 -12.17
C PRO A 95 -3.89 9.89 -11.41
N ALA A 96 -3.89 11.17 -11.81
CA ALA A 96 -3.08 12.20 -11.16
C ALA A 96 -3.57 12.48 -9.72
N LEU A 97 -4.88 12.38 -9.47
CA LEU A 97 -5.45 12.52 -8.12
C LEU A 97 -5.01 11.37 -7.21
N LEU A 98 -4.95 10.15 -7.75
CA LEU A 98 -4.46 8.98 -7.02
C LEU A 98 -2.96 9.08 -6.73
N ALA A 99 -2.15 9.46 -7.73
CA ALA A 99 -0.72 9.68 -7.58
C ALA A 99 -0.41 10.76 -6.53
N PHE A 100 -1.14 11.88 -6.59
CA PHE A 100 -1.02 12.96 -5.61
C PHE A 100 -1.36 12.48 -4.20
N HIS A 101 -2.44 11.73 -4.02
CA HIS A 101 -2.81 11.22 -2.70
C HIS A 101 -1.74 10.29 -2.14
N LEU A 102 -1.19 9.36 -2.94
CA LEU A 102 -0.08 8.52 -2.52
C LEU A 102 1.15 9.35 -2.14
N ASP A 103 1.48 10.39 -2.91
CA ASP A 103 2.61 11.24 -2.57
C ASP A 103 2.42 11.96 -1.23
N ASP A 104 1.22 12.45 -0.94
CA ASP A 104 0.93 13.15 0.30
C ASP A 104 1.01 12.20 1.52
N VAL A 105 0.15 11.18 1.57
CA VAL A 105 0.10 10.25 2.71
C VAL A 105 1.38 9.43 2.83
N GLY A 106 1.97 9.04 1.69
CA GLY A 106 3.23 8.29 1.69
C GLY A 106 4.41 9.12 2.16
N SER A 107 4.43 10.44 1.92
CA SER A 107 5.48 11.31 2.43
C SER A 107 5.36 11.45 3.93
N ALA A 108 4.13 11.56 4.43
CA ALA A 108 3.84 11.62 5.86
C ALA A 108 4.28 10.32 6.56
N ALA A 109 3.89 9.16 6.04
CA ALA A 109 4.31 7.85 6.55
C ALA A 109 5.85 7.72 6.59
N GLY A 110 6.53 8.08 5.50
CA GLY A 110 7.98 8.04 5.42
C GLY A 110 8.69 8.99 6.41
N ARG A 111 8.11 10.17 6.69
CA ARG A 111 8.62 11.08 7.73
C ARG A 111 8.39 10.54 9.14
N ALA A 112 7.18 10.08 9.44
CA ALA A 112 6.82 9.53 10.75
C ALA A 112 7.73 8.34 11.10
N ALA A 113 7.96 7.44 10.14
CA ALA A 113 8.81 6.27 10.29
C ALA A 113 10.29 6.59 10.56
N ARG A 114 10.78 7.79 10.22
CA ARG A 114 12.15 8.23 10.58
C ARG A 114 12.26 8.81 11.99
N LEU A 115 11.14 9.16 12.61
CA LEU A 115 11.07 9.72 13.96
C LEU A 115 10.90 8.64 15.03
N ALA A 116 10.39 7.46 14.63
CA ALA A 116 10.30 6.26 15.46
C ALA A 116 11.61 5.48 15.48
#